data_AF-A0A7W1CT47-F1
#
_entry.id   AF-A0A7W1CT47-F1
#
_cell.length_a   1.000
_cell.length_b   1.000
_cell.length_c   1.000
_cell.angle_alpha   90.00
_cell.angle_beta   90.00
_cell.angle_gamma   90.00
#
_symmetry.space_group_name_H-M   'P 1'
#
loop_
_entity.id
_entity.type
_entity.pdbx_description
1 polymer ?
#
loop_
_entity_poly.entity_id
_entity_poly.type
_entity_poly.pdbx_seq_one_letter_code
_entity_poly.pdbx_strand_id
1 'polypeptide(L)'
;MRRLRRPSPTPSPSASANGSWIKQKPETVFTSEQLAWLNLMRDQIATSIPIERDDLDLSPFSQRGGLGKAHELFGEQLPKLLDELNAALAA
;
A
#
# COMPACT_ATOMS: atom_id res chain seq x y z
N MET A 1 -9.82 47.90 -36.46
CA MET A 1 -8.41 47.52 -36.72
C MET A 1 -8.18 46.09 -36.19
N ARG A 2 -7.79 45.13 -37.04
CA ARG A 2 -7.40 43.76 -36.65
C ARG A 2 -5.86 43.66 -36.58
N ARG A 3 -5.33 43.08 -35.51
CA ARG A 3 -4.00 42.44 -35.47
C ARG A 3 -4.13 41.09 -34.73
N LEU A 4 -3.90 40.02 -35.48
CA LEU A 4 -3.55 38.64 -35.07
C LEU A 4 -2.18 38.66 -34.32
N ARG A 5 -1.70 37.73 -33.46
CA ARG A 5 -1.69 36.25 -33.45
C ARG A 5 -1.01 35.74 -32.13
N ARG A 6 -1.65 34.79 -31.40
CA ARG A 6 -1.18 33.55 -30.67
C ARG A 6 0.02 33.58 -29.65
N PRO A 7 0.23 32.55 -28.79
CA PRO A 7 -0.57 31.37 -28.36
C PRO A 7 -0.70 31.20 -26.82
N SER A 8 -1.43 30.16 -26.39
CA SER A 8 -1.69 29.69 -25.01
C SER A 8 -0.44 29.27 -24.20
N PRO A 9 -0.57 29.27 -22.86
CA PRO A 9 -0.23 28.09 -22.08
C PRO A 9 -1.44 27.54 -21.29
N THR A 10 -1.85 26.31 -21.59
CA THR A 10 -2.28 25.33 -20.56
C THR A 10 -1.00 24.66 -20.02
N PRO A 11 -0.88 24.25 -18.74
CA PRO A 11 -1.73 23.28 -18.02
C PRO A 11 -2.15 23.81 -16.61
N SER A 12 -3.10 23.33 -15.81
CA SER A 12 -3.83 22.06 -15.66
C SER A 12 -4.98 22.27 -14.63
N PRO A 13 -5.97 21.35 -14.55
CA PRO A 13 -7.19 21.42 -13.73
C PRO A 13 -6.92 21.15 -12.23
N SER A 14 -7.76 21.42 -11.23
CA SER A 14 -9.12 21.96 -11.12
C SER A 14 -9.36 22.21 -9.62
N ALA A 15 -10.01 23.32 -9.29
CA ALA A 15 -10.95 23.32 -8.18
C ALA A 15 -12.17 22.46 -8.56
N SER A 16 -12.84 21.91 -7.55
CA SER A 16 -14.22 21.38 -7.58
C SER A 16 -14.41 19.86 -7.65
N ALA A 17 -15.28 19.43 -6.75
CA ALA A 17 -15.81 18.09 -6.56
C ALA A 17 -16.26 17.40 -7.86
N ASN A 18 -15.75 16.19 -8.10
CA ASN A 18 -16.46 15.10 -8.78
C ASN A 18 -15.59 13.84 -8.77
N GLY A 19 -16.13 12.73 -8.27
CA GLY A 19 -15.40 11.47 -8.35
C GLY A 19 -16.00 10.36 -7.50
N SER A 20 -17.17 9.89 -7.89
CA SER A 20 -17.69 8.58 -7.50
C SER A 20 -16.80 7.45 -8.06
N TRP A 21 -15.57 7.28 -7.58
CA TRP A 21 -14.61 6.26 -8.04
C TRP A 21 -14.55 5.01 -7.14
N ILE A 22 -15.28 4.98 -6.02
CA ILE A 22 -15.51 3.75 -5.23
C ILE A 22 -16.41 2.73 -5.96
N LYS A 23 -16.94 3.07 -7.15
CA LYS A 23 -17.35 2.07 -8.12
C LYS A 23 -16.10 1.58 -8.83
N GLN A 24 -15.39 0.64 -8.22
CA GLN A 24 -14.74 -0.54 -8.78
C GLN A 24 -13.89 -1.11 -7.64
N LYS A 25 -14.50 -1.97 -6.81
CA LYS A 25 -13.74 -3.05 -6.19
C LYS A 25 -13.52 -4.07 -7.30
N PRO A 26 -12.37 -4.09 -8.00
CA PRO A 26 -11.93 -5.38 -8.52
C PRO A 26 -11.70 -6.27 -7.28
N GLU A 27 -11.96 -7.56 -7.44
CA GLU A 27 -11.42 -8.61 -6.57
C GLU A 27 -10.09 -8.18 -5.94
N THR A 28 -9.96 -8.36 -4.63
CA THR A 28 -8.80 -8.00 -3.80
C THR A 28 -7.53 -8.72 -4.28
N VAL A 29 -6.99 -8.31 -5.42
CA VAL A 29 -5.69 -8.73 -5.89
C VAL A 29 -4.70 -7.78 -5.23
N PHE A 30 -4.00 -8.30 -4.22
CA PHE A 30 -2.88 -7.59 -3.62
C PHE A 30 -1.95 -7.09 -4.74
N THR A 31 -1.57 -5.82 -4.68
CA THR A 31 -0.59 -5.25 -5.62
C THR A 31 0.74 -6.00 -5.50
N SER A 32 1.60 -5.92 -6.53
CA SER A 32 2.93 -6.54 -6.48
C SER A 32 3.74 -6.13 -5.25
N GLU A 33 3.55 -4.90 -4.76
CA GLU A 33 4.18 -4.41 -3.53
C GLU A 33 3.59 -5.09 -2.28
N GLN A 34 2.26 -5.17 -2.16
CA GLN A 34 1.61 -5.90 -1.07
C GLN A 34 1.99 -7.39 -1.07
N LEU A 35 2.02 -8.03 -2.24
CA LEU A 35 2.45 -9.43 -2.36
C LEU A 35 3.91 -9.62 -1.96
N ALA A 36 4.80 -8.69 -2.30
CA ALA A 36 6.19 -8.74 -1.86
C ALA A 36 6.29 -8.65 -0.32
N TRP A 37 5.47 -7.80 0.29
CA TRP A 37 5.37 -7.69 1.75
C TRP A 37 4.82 -8.97 2.40
N LEU A 38 3.77 -9.56 1.85
CA LEU A 38 3.20 -10.83 2.32
C LEU A 38 4.21 -11.98 2.24
N ASN A 39 4.95 -12.07 1.13
CA ASN A 39 6.00 -13.07 0.99
C ASN A 39 7.13 -12.86 2.01
N LEU A 40 7.52 -11.61 2.28
CA LEU A 40 8.54 -11.28 3.28
C LEU A 40 8.10 -11.68 4.69
N MET A 41 6.85 -11.34 5.06
CA MET A 41 6.27 -11.70 6.35
C MET A 41 6.20 -13.23 6.50
N ARG A 42 5.72 -13.95 5.48
CA ARG A 42 5.71 -15.41 5.47
C ARG A 42 7.10 -16.01 5.68
N ASP A 43 8.10 -15.51 4.97
CA ASP A 43 9.47 -16.03 5.03
C ASP A 43 10.08 -15.87 6.42
N GLN A 44 9.88 -14.70 7.03
CA GLN A 44 10.32 -14.41 8.39
C GLN A 44 9.60 -15.28 9.44
N ILE A 45 8.27 -15.46 9.34
CA ILE A 45 7.51 -16.35 10.24
C ILE A 45 7.96 -17.80 10.08
N ALA A 46 8.19 -18.25 8.83
CA ALA A 46 8.62 -19.62 8.54
C ALA A 46 10.05 -19.93 9.02
N THR A 47 10.90 -18.92 9.22
CA THR A 47 12.31 -19.10 9.58
C THR A 47 12.64 -18.80 11.03
N SER A 48 11.86 -17.98 11.74
CA SER A 48 12.19 -17.56 13.11
C SER A 48 11.02 -17.56 14.08
N ILE A 49 10.21 -16.49 14.07
CA ILE A 49 9.21 -16.20 15.11
C ILE A 49 8.00 -15.49 14.50
N PRO A 50 6.81 -15.58 15.14
CA PRO A 50 5.66 -14.76 14.76
C PRO A 50 6.02 -13.28 14.76
N ILE A 51 5.45 -12.54 13.81
CA ILE A 51 5.73 -11.12 13.59
C ILE A 51 4.64 -10.30 14.25
N GLU A 52 5.02 -9.35 15.10
CA GLU A 52 4.10 -8.34 15.62
C GLU A 52 4.20 -7.02 14.85
N ARG A 53 3.31 -6.08 15.14
CA ARG A 53 3.37 -4.75 14.51
C ARG A 53 4.68 -4.01 14.80
N ASP A 54 5.25 -4.22 15.99
CA ASP A 54 6.50 -3.59 16.40
C ASP A 54 7.70 -4.18 15.62
N ASP A 55 7.67 -5.48 15.30
CA ASP A 55 8.68 -6.12 14.45
C ASP A 55 8.71 -5.57 13.03
N LEU A 56 7.63 -4.94 12.56
CA LEU A 56 7.63 -4.24 11.28
C LEU A 56 8.53 -2.99 11.28
N ASP A 57 8.91 -2.46 12.45
CA ASP A 57 9.93 -1.42 12.58
C ASP A 57 11.36 -1.99 12.64
N LEU A 58 11.50 -3.31 12.63
CA LEU A 58 12.79 -4.00 12.61
C LEU A 58 13.16 -4.47 11.21
N SER A 59 14.44 -4.78 11.01
CA SER A 59 14.91 -5.35 9.74
C SER A 59 14.41 -6.78 9.58
N PRO A 60 13.98 -7.18 8.37
CA PRO A 60 14.14 -6.49 7.07
C PRO A 60 13.01 -5.51 6.68
N PHE A 61 11.96 -5.35 7.49
CA PHE A 61 10.80 -4.52 7.17
C PHE A 61 11.11 -3.01 7.20
N SER A 62 11.90 -2.56 8.17
CA SER A 62 12.31 -1.16 8.28
C SER A 62 13.07 -0.65 7.06
N GLN A 63 13.82 -1.52 6.38
CA GLN A 63 14.49 -1.18 5.11
C GLN A 63 13.51 -0.92 3.96
N ARG A 64 12.27 -1.41 4.06
CA ARG A 64 11.20 -1.23 3.07
C ARG A 64 10.21 -0.12 3.46
N GLY A 65 10.53 0.67 4.49
CA GLY A 65 9.66 1.72 5.03
C GLY A 65 8.89 1.32 6.29
N GLY A 66 9.16 0.12 6.82
CA GLY A 66 8.75 -0.33 8.14
C GLY A 66 7.25 -0.34 8.39
N LEU A 67 6.85 -0.12 9.64
CA LEU A 67 5.46 -0.06 10.05
C LEU A 67 4.66 0.99 9.26
N GLY A 68 5.27 2.14 8.93
CA GLY A 68 4.64 3.19 8.14
C GLY A 68 4.19 2.69 6.77
N LYS A 69 5.10 2.05 6.02
CA LYS A 69 4.79 1.48 4.71
C LYS A 69 3.78 0.33 4.79
N ALA A 70 3.89 -0.53 5.80
CA ALA A 70 2.91 -1.59 6.03
C ALA A 70 1.51 -1.03 6.30
N HIS A 71 1.41 0.06 7.07
CA HIS A 71 0.15 0.75 7.33
C HIS A 71 -0.39 1.47 6.09
N GLU A 72 0.45 2.02 5.21
CA GLU A 72 0.00 2.54 3.91
C GLU A 72 -0.54 1.44 2.99
N LEU A 73 0.09 0.26 3.00
CA LEU A 73 -0.28 -0.86 2.14
C LEU A 73 -1.54 -1.60 2.59
N PHE A 74 -1.68 -1.84 3.90
CA PHE A 74 -2.73 -2.70 4.46
C PHE A 74 -3.70 -1.94 5.37
N GLY A 75 -3.33 -0.73 5.83
CA GLY A 75 -4.15 0.11 6.69
C GLY A 75 -4.61 -0.61 7.95
N GLU A 76 -5.90 -0.50 8.24
CA GLU A 76 -6.54 -1.12 9.41
C GLU A 76 -6.60 -2.65 9.33
N GLN A 77 -6.39 -3.25 8.15
CA GLN A 77 -6.38 -4.71 8.00
C GLN A 77 -5.04 -5.34 8.39
N LEU A 78 -3.97 -4.56 8.49
CA LEU A 78 -2.62 -5.01 8.88
C LEU A 78 -2.61 -5.91 10.13
N PRO A 79 -3.19 -5.51 11.30
CA PRO A 79 -3.31 -6.37 12.48
C PRO A 79 -3.84 -7.76 12.19
N LYS A 80 -4.99 -7.78 11.50
CA LYS A 80 -5.75 -9.01 11.30
C LYS A 80 -4.97 -9.91 10.37
N LEU A 81 -4.32 -9.32 9.37
CA LEU A 81 -3.52 -10.04 8.40
C LEU A 81 -2.26 -10.64 9.05
N LEU A 82 -1.61 -9.91 9.96
CA LEU A 82 -0.50 -10.45 10.76
C LEU A 82 -0.95 -11.62 11.63
N ASP A 83 -2.07 -11.49 12.34
CA ASP A 83 -2.65 -12.56 13.15
C ASP A 83 -2.98 -13.79 12.30
N GLU A 84 -3.65 -13.61 11.15
CA GLU A 84 -3.97 -14.70 10.23
C GLU A 84 -2.72 -15.37 9.66
N LEU A 85 -1.69 -14.61 9.29
CA LEU A 85 -0.40 -15.14 8.81
C LEU A 85 0.32 -15.93 9.90
N ASN A 86 0.42 -15.38 11.10
CA ASN A 86 1.04 -16.04 12.24
C ASN A 86 0.29 -17.32 12.59
N ALA A 87 -1.04 -17.28 12.68
CA ALA A 87 -1.86 -18.45 12.97
C ALA A 87 -1.77 -19.52 11.86
N ALA A 88 -1.72 -19.13 10.59
CA ALA A 88 -1.64 -20.07 9.47
C ALA A 88 -0.26 -20.75 9.35
N LEU A 89 0.83 -20.10 9.78
CA LEU A 89 2.20 -20.58 9.62
C LEU A 89 2.82 -21.13 10.91
N ALA A 90 2.29 -20.78 12.08
CA ALA A 90 2.71 -21.33 13.37
C ALA A 90 1.98 -22.64 13.75
N ALA A 91 1.06 -23.12 12.90
CA ALA A 91 0.29 -24.35 13.09
C ALA A 91 0.98 -25.60 12.50
#